data_AF-A0AAV6UR15-F1
#
_entry.id   AF-A0AAV6UR15-F1
#
_cell.length_a   1.000
_cell.length_b   1.000
_cell.length_c   1.000
_cell.angle_alpha   90.00
_cell.angle_beta   90.00
_cell.angle_gamma   90.00
#
_symmetry.space_group_name_H-M   'P 1'
#
loop_
_entity.id
_entity.type
_entity.pdbx_description
1 polymer ?
#
loop_
_entity_poly.entity_id
_entity_poly.type
_entity_poly.pdbx_seq_one_letter_code
_entity_poly.pdbx_strand_id
1 'polypeptide(L)'
;MDHFISRKPAELWDKDNPDWDSINLYCCEVEVPAFKRGKKQLSAIEIEETRGLASLRIHVERVIGVLRQKYRMLEGRMPISLVSHSSNQDENISTVDKIVTIAAALLNVCPPVIPYD
;
A
#
# COMPACT_ATOMS: atom_id res chain seq x y z
N MET A 1 -14.65 -7.89 -9.38
CA MET A 1 -14.13 -6.71 -8.63
C MET A 1 -15.29 -6.24 -7.81
N ASP A 2 -15.29 -6.73 -6.59
CA ASP A 2 -16.52 -7.16 -5.94
C ASP A 2 -17.14 -6.02 -5.15
N HIS A 3 -18.45 -5.90 -5.40
CA HIS A 3 -19.49 -5.27 -4.61
C HIS A 3 -19.08 -4.76 -3.22
N PHE A 4 -19.04 -3.43 -3.11
CA PHE A 4 -19.06 -2.73 -1.83
C PHE A 4 -20.53 -2.50 -1.42
N ILE A 5 -21.00 -3.29 -0.45
CA ILE A 5 -22.34 -3.23 0.13
C ILE A 5 -22.21 -2.54 1.49
N SER A 6 -22.67 -1.30 1.55
CA SER A 6 -23.03 -0.61 2.79
C SER A 6 -24.32 0.16 2.46
N ARG A 7 -25.39 -0.09 3.22
CA ARG A 7 -26.77 0.33 2.92
C ARG A 7 -27.11 1.67 3.57
N LYS A 8 -26.36 2.74 3.35
CA LYS A 8 -26.76 4.06 3.83
C LYS A 8 -27.08 4.98 2.64
N PRO A 9 -27.68 6.15 2.85
CA PRO A 9 -27.84 7.13 1.78
C PRO A 9 -26.79 8.24 1.91
N ALA A 10 -26.19 8.62 0.78
CA ALA A 10 -25.29 9.74 0.67
C ALA A 10 -26.09 11.06 0.79
N GLU A 11 -26.10 11.67 1.99
CA GLU A 11 -26.79 12.93 2.21
C GLU A 11 -25.85 14.16 2.09
N LEU A 12 -26.38 15.16 1.38
CA LEU A 12 -26.02 16.59 1.34
C LEU A 12 -24.76 17.02 0.56
N TRP A 13 -23.81 16.13 0.23
CA TRP A 13 -22.56 16.52 -0.46
C TRP A 13 -22.57 16.34 -1.99
N ASP A 14 -23.58 15.68 -2.55
CA ASP A 14 -23.57 15.19 -3.94
C ASP A 14 -24.13 16.16 -5.00
N LYS A 15 -24.65 17.33 -4.62
CA LYS A 15 -25.39 18.20 -5.57
C LYS A 15 -24.54 18.93 -6.62
N ASP A 16 -23.22 19.02 -6.44
CA ASP A 16 -22.37 19.91 -7.24
C ASP A 16 -21.31 19.18 -8.10
N ASN A 17 -21.24 17.85 -8.09
CA ASN A 17 -20.22 17.12 -8.85
C ASN A 17 -20.83 16.41 -10.08
N PRO A 18 -20.56 16.89 -11.32
CA PRO A 18 -21.18 16.37 -12.54
C PRO A 18 -20.88 14.88 -12.81
N ASP A 19 -19.82 14.33 -12.23
CA ASP A 19 -19.49 12.90 -12.38
C ASP A 19 -20.46 11.97 -11.61
N TRP A 20 -21.07 12.45 -10.52
CA TRP A 20 -21.93 11.64 -9.63
C TRP A 20 -23.40 11.56 -10.10
N ASP A 21 -23.86 12.46 -10.98
CA ASP A 21 -25.24 12.46 -11.52
C ASP A 21 -25.58 11.13 -12.22
N SER A 22 -24.61 10.54 -12.90
CA SER A 22 -24.76 9.23 -13.55
C SER A 22 -24.87 8.07 -12.56
N ILE A 23 -24.28 8.19 -11.36
CA ILE A 23 -24.23 7.14 -10.32
C ILE A 23 -25.49 7.16 -9.45
N ASN A 24 -26.04 8.35 -9.21
CA ASN A 24 -27.31 8.55 -8.50
C ASN A 24 -28.52 8.04 -9.31
N LEU A 25 -28.44 8.07 -10.65
CA LEU A 25 -29.44 7.48 -11.56
C LEU A 25 -29.59 5.96 -11.38
N TYR A 26 -28.54 5.27 -10.90
CA TYR A 26 -28.54 3.83 -10.63
C TYR A 26 -28.73 3.49 -9.14
N CYS A 27 -29.15 4.43 -8.29
CA CYS A 27 -29.29 4.25 -6.83
C CYS A 27 -28.03 3.67 -6.15
N CYS A 28 -26.85 3.96 -6.69
CA CYS A 28 -25.59 3.48 -6.14
C CYS A 28 -25.07 4.51 -5.11
N GLU A 29 -24.80 4.07 -3.89
CA GLU A 29 -24.17 4.92 -2.88
C GLU A 29 -22.67 5.02 -3.17
N VAL A 30 -22.16 6.24 -3.14
CA VAL A 30 -20.76 6.54 -3.41
C VAL A 30 -19.95 6.37 -2.13
N GLU A 31 -19.06 5.38 -2.11
CA GLU A 31 -18.05 5.27 -1.06
C GLU A 31 -17.01 6.38 -1.24
N VAL A 32 -17.20 7.46 -0.49
CA VAL A 32 -16.24 8.56 -0.44
C VAL A 32 -14.98 8.07 0.26
N PRO A 33 -13.80 8.15 -0.39
CA PRO A 33 -12.55 7.77 0.26
C PRO A 33 -12.41 8.46 1.62
N ALA A 34 -11.93 7.74 2.64
CA ALA A 34 -11.89 8.25 4.02
C ALA A 34 -11.24 9.65 4.15
N PHE A 35 -10.26 9.95 3.29
CA PHE A 35 -9.58 11.24 3.24
C PHE A 35 -10.38 12.38 2.59
N LYS A 36 -11.39 12.06 1.76
CA LYS A 36 -12.36 13.02 1.18
C LYS A 36 -13.63 13.15 2.02
N ARG A 37 -13.81 12.34 3.08
CA ARG A 37 -15.03 12.34 3.89
C ARG A 37 -15.22 13.69 4.59
N GLY A 38 -16.29 14.42 4.23
CA GLY A 38 -16.62 15.73 4.79
C GLY A 38 -15.82 16.91 4.24
N LYS A 39 -15.01 16.72 3.18
CA LYS A 39 -14.28 17.80 2.48
C LYS A 39 -14.79 17.93 1.05
N LYS A 40 -15.19 19.14 0.64
CA LYS A 40 -15.61 19.45 -0.74
C LYS A 40 -14.46 19.22 -1.75
N GLN A 41 -13.23 19.50 -1.33
CA GLN A 41 -11.99 19.22 -2.07
C GLN A 41 -10.82 19.10 -1.07
N LEU A 42 -9.78 18.35 -1.42
CA LEU A 42 -8.51 18.39 -0.69
C LEU A 42 -7.76 19.69 -1.03
N SER A 43 -7.00 20.21 -0.08
CA SER A 43 -6.08 21.30 -0.37
C SER A 43 -4.94 20.81 -1.29
N ALA A 44 -4.38 21.70 -2.10
CA ALA A 44 -3.26 21.36 -2.98
C ALA A 44 -2.06 20.78 -2.21
N ILE A 45 -1.85 21.25 -0.98
CA ILE A 45 -0.79 20.77 -0.08
C ILE A 45 -1.06 19.33 0.34
N GLU A 46 -2.27 19.01 0.80
CA GLU A 46 -2.64 17.64 1.19
C GLU A 46 -2.54 16.67 0.01
N ILE A 47 -2.92 17.10 -1.20
CA ILE A 47 -2.78 16.28 -2.42
C ILE A 47 -1.31 15.95 -2.67
N GLU A 48 -0.42 16.94 -2.60
CA GLU A 48 0.99 16.76 -2.87
C GLU A 48 1.67 15.87 -1.81
N GLU A 49 1.36 16.07 -0.53
CA GLU A 49 1.85 15.21 0.55
C GLU A 49 1.37 13.76 0.38
N THR A 50 0.09 13.57 0.04
CA THR A 50 -0.46 12.24 -0.20
C THR A 50 0.15 11.60 -1.45
N ARG A 51 0.49 12.39 -2.47
CA ARG A 51 1.14 11.92 -3.71
C ARG A 51 2.55 11.41 -3.44
N GLY A 52 3.32 12.11 -2.62
CA GLY A 52 4.65 11.65 -2.19
C GLY A 52 4.58 10.31 -1.46
N LEU A 53 3.70 10.20 -0.46
CA LEU A 53 3.49 8.96 0.29
C LEU A 53 2.99 7.80 -0.60
N ALA A 54 2.06 8.08 -1.51
CA ALA A 54 1.55 7.07 -2.45
C ALA A 54 2.66 6.56 -3.37
N SER A 55 3.52 7.45 -3.87
CA SER A 55 4.65 7.08 -4.73
C SER A 55 5.66 6.20 -3.99
N LEU A 56 5.99 6.56 -2.74
CA LEU A 56 6.85 5.75 -1.88
C LEU A 56 6.23 4.38 -1.58
N ARG A 57 4.92 4.31 -1.32
CA ARG A 57 4.21 3.06 -1.09
C ARG A 57 4.29 2.14 -2.30
N ILE A 58 4.05 2.67 -3.50
CA ILE A 58 4.17 1.91 -4.75
C ILE A 58 5.60 1.38 -4.91
N HIS A 59 6.62 2.21 -4.61
CA HIS A 59 8.01 1.78 -4.67
C HIS A 59 8.31 0.62 -3.70
N VAL A 60 7.91 0.76 -2.44
CA VAL A 60 8.12 -0.28 -1.41
C VAL A 60 7.41 -1.59 -1.79
N GLU A 61 6.16 -1.52 -2.23
CA GLU A 61 5.40 -2.71 -2.64
C GLU A 61 6.04 -3.42 -3.83
N ARG A 62 6.55 -2.68 -4.81
CA ARG A 62 7.30 -3.25 -5.94
C ARG A 62 8.58 -3.95 -5.48
N VAL A 63 9.36 -3.31 -4.60
CA VAL A 63 10.58 -3.90 -4.03
C VAL A 63 10.26 -5.20 -3.28
N ILE A 64 9.23 -5.20 -2.45
CA ILE A 64 8.76 -6.41 -1.74
C ILE A 64 8.35 -7.49 -2.75
N GLY A 65 7.62 -7.13 -3.80
CA GLY A 65 7.23 -8.05 -4.87
C GLY A 65 8.43 -8.71 -5.55
N VAL A 66 9.44 -7.92 -5.92
CA VAL A 66 10.67 -8.41 -6.55
C VAL A 66 11.47 -9.30 -5.60
N LEU A 67 11.58 -8.94 -4.32
CA LEU A 67 12.24 -9.78 -3.32
C LEU A 67 11.59 -11.16 -3.22
N ARG A 68 10.26 -11.22 -3.16
CA ARG A 68 9.52 -12.48 -3.08
C ARG A 68 9.63 -13.29 -4.38
N GLN A 69 9.59 -12.63 -5.53
CA GLN A 69 9.75 -13.29 -6.83
C GLN A 69 11.15 -13.89 -7.02
N LYS A 70 12.19 -13.16 -6.61
CA LYS A 70 13.59 -13.55 -6.84
C LYS A 70 14.09 -14.56 -5.82
N TYR A 71 13.67 -14.42 -4.56
CA TYR A 71 14.07 -15.30 -3.47
C TYR A 71 12.88 -16.12 -3.00
N ARG A 72 12.69 -17.34 -3.56
CA ARG A 72 11.56 -18.21 -3.21
C ARG A 72 11.42 -18.52 -1.71
N MET A 73 12.52 -18.44 -0.95
CA MET A 73 12.49 -18.57 0.51
C MET A 73 11.65 -17.48 1.21
N LEU A 74 11.48 -16.31 0.58
CA LEU A 74 10.66 -15.18 1.04
C LEU A 74 9.24 -15.19 0.45
N GLU A 75 8.99 -16.00 -0.58
CA GLU A 75 7.68 -16.11 -1.23
C GLU A 75 6.68 -16.87 -0.32
N GLY A 76 7.14 -17.97 0.26
CA GLY A 76 6.34 -18.95 0.98
C GLY A 76 6.31 -18.79 2.50
N ARG A 77 5.77 -19.80 3.18
CA ARG A 77 5.71 -19.83 4.65
C ARG A 77 7.11 -20.08 5.21
N MET A 78 7.54 -19.20 6.10
CA MET A 78 8.80 -19.37 6.83
C MET A 78 8.54 -20.03 8.20
N PRO A 79 9.45 -20.90 8.69
CA PRO A 79 9.38 -21.43 10.03
C PRO A 79 9.37 -20.32 11.09
N ILE A 80 8.49 -20.42 12.09
CA ILE A 80 8.41 -19.45 13.19
C ILE A 80 9.70 -19.36 14.00
N SER A 81 10.49 -20.43 14.02
CA SER A 81 11.81 -20.46 14.67
C SER A 81 12.80 -19.44 14.12
N LEU A 82 12.61 -18.96 12.87
CA LEU A 82 13.48 -17.94 12.28
C LEU A 82 13.20 -16.54 12.83
N VAL A 83 12.00 -16.33 13.38
CA VAL A 83 11.59 -15.07 14.03
C VAL A 83 12.21 -14.96 15.43
N SER A 84 12.64 -16.08 16.01
CA SER A 84 13.31 -16.10 17.30
C SER A 84 14.63 -15.33 17.26
N HIS A 85 14.87 -14.52 18.28
CA HIS A 85 16.13 -13.81 18.46
C HIS A 85 17.25 -14.79 18.76
N SER A 86 18.42 -14.56 18.16
CA SER A 86 19.63 -15.29 18.54
C SER A 86 19.93 -14.98 20.01
N SER A 87 20.23 -16.00 20.81
CA SER A 87 20.49 -15.91 22.25
C SER A 87 21.73 -15.08 22.65
N ASN A 88 22.34 -14.35 21.71
CA ASN A 88 23.49 -13.50 21.95
C ASN A 88 22.97 -12.09 22.24
N GLN A 89 23.25 -11.62 23.45
CA GLN A 89 22.56 -10.53 24.14
C GLN A 89 22.74 -9.12 23.57
N ASP A 90 23.36 -8.95 22.39
CA ASP A 90 23.73 -7.63 21.86
C ASP A 90 22.99 -7.22 20.58
N GLU A 91 22.26 -8.13 19.90
CA GLU A 91 21.49 -7.79 18.70
C GLU A 91 20.07 -8.33 18.76
N ASN A 92 19.09 -7.42 18.93
CA ASN A 92 17.65 -7.72 18.83
C ASN A 92 17.21 -7.95 17.36
N ILE A 93 17.99 -8.72 16.60
CA ILE A 93 17.79 -8.96 15.16
C ILE A 93 17.46 -10.44 14.98
N SER A 94 16.29 -10.74 14.40
CA SER A 94 15.89 -12.12 14.12
C SER A 94 16.67 -12.70 12.94
N THR A 95 16.66 -14.03 12.81
CA THR A 95 17.29 -14.68 11.64
C THR A 95 16.59 -14.27 10.34
N VAL A 96 15.27 -14.09 10.36
CA VAL A 96 14.51 -13.56 9.22
C VAL A 96 15.01 -12.18 8.81
N ASP A 97 15.23 -11.28 9.77
CA ASP A 97 15.70 -9.91 9.47
C ASP A 97 17.06 -9.93 8.78
N LYS A 98 17.97 -10.82 9.21
CA LYS A 98 19.28 -11.00 8.56
C LYS A 98 19.12 -11.49 7.12
N ILE A 99 18.25 -12.47 6.88
CA ILE A 99 17.97 -12.99 5.53
C ILE A 99 17.40 -11.89 4.63
N VAL A 100 16.39 -11.16 5.11
CA VAL A 100 15.74 -10.08 4.35
C VAL A 100 16.73 -8.96 4.05
N THR A 101 17.58 -8.59 5.02
CA THR A 101 18.61 -7.55 4.86
C THR A 101 19.61 -7.93 3.77
N ILE A 102 20.11 -9.17 3.80
CA ILE A 102 21.05 -9.66 2.78
C ILE A 102 20.36 -9.71 1.41
N ALA A 103 19.13 -10.22 1.33
CA ALA A 103 18.37 -10.28 0.08
C ALA A 103 18.14 -8.88 -0.53
N ALA A 104 17.81 -7.89 0.31
CA ALA A 104 17.65 -6.50 -0.11
C ALA A 104 18.99 -5.88 -0.57
N ALA A 105 20.09 -6.14 0.15
CA ALA A 105 21.41 -5.68 -0.25
C ALA A 105 21.84 -6.26 -1.61
N LEU A 106 21.56 -7.55 -1.85
CA LEU A 106 21.81 -8.18 -3.15
C LEU A 106 20.90 -7.63 -4.24
N LEU A 107 19.66 -7.26 -3.92
CA LEU A 107 18.75 -6.62 -4.87
C LEU A 107 19.28 -5.27 -5.37
N ASN A 108 19.99 -4.52 -4.53
CA ASN A 108 20.61 -3.25 -4.92
C ASN A 108 21.70 -3.39 -6.01
N VAL A 109 22.22 -4.60 -6.22
CA VAL A 109 23.20 -4.90 -7.30
C VAL A 109 22.50 -5.23 -8.63
N CYS A 110 21.19 -5.39 -8.62
CA CYS A 110 20.40 -5.76 -9.79
C CYS A 110 19.91 -4.53 -10.55
N PRO A 111 19.37 -4.69 -11.78
CA PRO A 111 18.71 -3.60 -12.47
C PRO A 111 17.62 -2.97 -11.60
N PRO A 112 17.37 -1.65 -11.76
CA PRO A 112 16.45 -0.92 -10.91
C PRO A 112 15.04 -1.48 -11.00
N VAL A 113 14.37 -1.58 -9.85
CA VAL A 113 12.99 -2.09 -9.74
C VAL A 113 11.97 -1.14 -10.40
N ILE A 114 12.30 0.14 -10.44
CA ILE A 114 11.54 1.15 -11.17
C ILE A 114 12.36 1.56 -12.40
N PRO A 115 11.83 1.39 -13.62
CA PRO A 115 12.46 1.93 -14.81
C PRO A 115 12.65 3.44 -14.67
N TYR A 116 13.79 3.95 -15.12
CA TYR A 116 13.95 5.39 -15.28
C TYR A 116 13.10 5.83 -16.48
N ASP A 117 12.22 6.80 -16.26
CA ASP A 117 11.48 7.50 -17.33
C ASP A 117 12.44 8.39 -18.16
#